data_AF-A0A966J956-F1
#
_entry.id   AF-A0A966J956-F1
#
_cell.length_a   1.000
_cell.length_b   1.000
_cell.length_c   1.000
_cell.angle_alpha   90.00
_cell.angle_beta   90.00
_cell.angle_gamma   90.00
#
_symmetry.space_group_name_H-M   'P 1'
#
loop_
_entity.id
_entity.type
_entity.pdbx_description
1 polymer ?
#
loop_
_entity_poly.entity_id
_entity_poly.type
_entity_poly.pdbx_seq_one_letter_code
_entity_poly.pdbx_strand_id
1 'polypeptide(L)'
;MSTEAVSADASGRRQPLPEGALVVALGLIVGGIATYAFFRVGTLTLGGDEEFAPIAALWFAMFALAPGFFLPLEQELSRALAHRTAVGEGGRPVVARVLVLMSIIVAVVVAVMLVTSPLVTDAYFDGQWVMFAALVAAFAVYAPVFLARGICSG
;
A
#
# COMPACT_ATOMS: atom_id res chain seq x y z
N MET A 1 16.67 -39.53 -42.18
CA MET A 1 16.04 -39.55 -40.85
C MET A 1 17.18 -39.69 -39.86
N SER A 2 17.72 -38.56 -39.40
CA SER A 2 18.87 -38.51 -38.50
C SER A 2 18.55 -37.48 -37.43
N THR A 3 18.48 -37.98 -36.20
CA THR A 3 18.21 -37.26 -34.96
C THR A 3 19.37 -36.32 -34.64
N GLU A 4 19.13 -35.01 -34.62
CA GLU A 4 19.98 -34.07 -33.88
C GLU A 4 19.26 -33.74 -32.57
N ALA A 5 19.90 -34.18 -31.48
CA ALA A 5 19.49 -33.89 -30.13
C ALA A 5 19.58 -32.38 -29.87
N VAL A 6 18.43 -31.76 -29.59
CA VAL A 6 18.40 -30.48 -28.88
C VAL A 6 19.00 -30.75 -27.50
N SER A 7 20.30 -30.48 -27.37
CA SER A 7 20.98 -30.45 -26.08
C SER A 7 20.35 -29.36 -25.23
N ALA A 8 19.50 -29.77 -24.30
CA ALA A 8 18.94 -28.92 -23.27
C ALA A 8 20.03 -28.58 -22.24
N ASP A 9 20.89 -27.62 -22.56
CA ASP A 9 21.68 -26.92 -21.54
C ASP A 9 20.78 -25.89 -20.85
N ALA A 10 19.88 -26.38 -20.00
CA ALA A 10 19.18 -25.59 -19.01
C ALA A 10 19.98 -25.56 -17.71
N SER A 11 21.29 -25.26 -17.79
CA SER A 11 22.05 -24.84 -16.62
C SER A 11 21.44 -23.54 -16.10
N GLY A 12 21.00 -23.58 -14.84
CA GLY A 12 20.19 -22.56 -14.18
C GLY A 12 20.82 -21.17 -14.27
N ARG A 13 20.45 -20.44 -15.32
CA ARG A 13 20.75 -19.02 -15.49
C ARG A 13 19.89 -18.30 -14.46
N ARG A 14 20.43 -18.13 -13.24
CA ARG A 14 19.84 -17.23 -12.24
C ARG A 14 19.60 -15.92 -12.97
N GLN A 15 18.33 -15.58 -13.21
CA GLN A 15 18.03 -14.27 -13.78
C GLN A 15 18.65 -13.25 -12.82
N PRO A 16 19.56 -12.39 -13.30
CA PRO A 16 20.14 -11.36 -12.45
C PRO A 16 18.97 -10.56 -11.89
N LEU A 17 18.97 -10.35 -10.57
CA LEU A 17 17.93 -9.58 -9.91
C LEU A 17 17.81 -8.21 -10.60
N PRO A 18 16.59 -7.67 -10.74
CA PRO A 18 16.40 -6.34 -11.31
C PRO A 18 17.32 -5.32 -10.63
N GLU A 19 17.83 -4.36 -11.40
CA GLU A 19 18.62 -3.27 -10.84
C GLU A 19 17.84 -2.59 -9.71
N GLY A 20 18.50 -2.40 -8.56
CA GLY A 20 17.88 -1.84 -7.36
C GLY A 20 17.18 -2.83 -6.42
N ALA A 21 17.06 -4.12 -6.76
CA ALA A 21 16.43 -5.12 -5.89
C ALA A 21 17.09 -5.22 -4.50
N LEU A 22 18.43 -5.14 -4.44
CA LEU A 22 19.17 -5.12 -3.17
C LEU A 22 18.86 -3.88 -2.33
N VAL A 23 18.66 -2.72 -2.97
CA VAL A 23 18.31 -1.47 -2.28
C VAL A 23 16.90 -1.57 -1.69
N VAL A 24 15.95 -2.13 -2.45
CA VAL A 24 14.58 -2.40 -1.96
C VAL A 24 14.62 -3.39 -0.79
N ALA A 25 15.39 -4.48 -0.89
CA ALA A 25 15.52 -5.46 0.18
C ALA A 25 16.08 -4.86 1.47
N LEU A 26 17.12 -4.02 1.38
CA LEU A 26 17.64 -3.28 2.53
C LEU A 26 16.61 -2.32 3.11
N GLY A 27 15.88 -1.60 2.26
CA GLY A 27 14.79 -0.73 2.69
C GLY A 27 13.69 -1.48 3.45
N LEU A 28 13.32 -2.67 2.99
CA LEU A 28 12.33 -3.52 3.67
C LEU A 28 12.84 -4.02 5.03
N ILE A 29 14.11 -4.40 5.15
CA ILE A 29 14.71 -4.80 6.44
C ILE A 29 14.69 -3.63 7.42
N VAL A 30 15.12 -2.44 6.99
CA VAL A 30 15.09 -1.22 7.82
C VAL A 30 13.65 -0.89 8.24
N GLY A 31 12.70 -0.95 7.31
CA GLY A 31 11.28 -0.74 7.60
C GLY A 31 10.72 -1.74 8.60
N GLY A 32 11.10 -3.01 8.51
CA GLY A 32 10.72 -4.05 9.46
C GLY A 32 11.27 -3.80 10.85
N ILE A 33 12.56 -3.46 10.97
CA ILE A 33 13.20 -3.11 12.26
C ILE A 33 12.54 -1.87 12.86
N ALA A 34 12.28 -0.85 12.06
CA ALA A 34 11.63 0.38 12.51
C ALA A 34 10.19 0.10 13.00
N THR A 35 9.45 -0.75 12.30
CA THR A 35 8.10 -1.17 12.71
C THR A 35 8.15 -1.94 14.03
N TYR A 36 9.05 -2.90 14.17
CA TYR A 36 9.24 -3.62 15.43
C TYR A 36 9.57 -2.66 16.59
N ALA A 37 10.50 -1.72 16.36
CA ALA A 37 10.87 -0.71 17.34
C ALA A 37 9.66 0.17 17.71
N PHE A 38 8.86 0.61 16.74
CA PHE A 38 7.65 1.39 16.99
C PHE A 38 6.66 0.66 17.91
N PHE A 39 6.36 -0.61 17.62
CA PHE A 39 5.46 -1.42 18.46
C PHE A 39 6.04 -1.63 19.86
N ARG A 40 7.34 -1.97 19.95
CA ARG A 40 8.01 -2.22 21.23
C ARG A 40 8.07 -0.96 22.09
N VAL A 41 8.49 0.16 21.53
CA VAL A 41 8.57 1.44 22.25
C VAL A 41 7.18 1.91 22.62
N GLY A 42 6.22 1.89 21.69
CA GLY A 42 4.83 2.29 21.94
C GLY A 42 4.23 1.56 23.14
N THR A 43 4.30 0.23 23.14
CA THR A 43 3.84 -0.62 24.25
C THR A 43 4.49 -0.26 25.58
N LEU A 44 5.82 -0.08 25.60
CA LEU A 44 6.56 0.26 26.82
C LEU A 44 6.23 1.67 27.35
N THR A 45 6.00 2.63 26.45
CA THR A 45 5.76 4.03 26.84
C THR A 45 4.33 4.34 27.19
N LEU A 46 3.36 3.59 26.65
CA LEU A 46 1.93 3.86 26.83
C LEU A 46 1.29 3.06 27.98
N GLY A 47 2.06 2.22 28.68
CA GLY A 47 1.61 1.55 29.90
C GLY A 47 1.31 0.06 29.74
N GLY A 48 1.55 -0.53 28.57
CA GLY A 48 1.39 -1.96 28.31
C GLY A 48 0.65 -2.26 27.02
N ASP A 49 0.34 -3.54 26.82
CA ASP A 49 -0.31 -4.04 25.60
C ASP A 49 -1.74 -3.51 25.45
N GLU A 50 -2.51 -3.42 26.53
CA GLU A 50 -3.91 -2.96 26.52
C GLU A 50 -4.03 -1.51 26.04
N GLU A 51 -3.21 -0.61 26.59
CA GLU A 51 -3.23 0.82 26.24
C GLU A 51 -2.73 1.09 24.81
N PHE A 52 -1.84 0.23 24.30
CA PHE A 52 -1.33 0.35 22.93
C PHE A 52 -2.23 -0.35 21.88
N ALA A 53 -3.11 -1.27 22.30
CA ALA A 53 -3.89 -2.10 21.40
C ALA A 53 -4.71 -1.31 20.35
N PRO A 54 -5.40 -0.20 20.68
CA PRO A 54 -6.16 0.56 19.68
C PRO A 54 -5.27 1.22 18.61
N ILE A 55 -4.05 1.63 18.97
CA ILE A 55 -3.07 2.19 18.04
C ILE A 55 -2.50 1.09 17.13
N ALA A 56 -2.19 -0.07 17.71
CA ALA A 56 -1.78 -1.24 16.94
C ALA A 56 -2.88 -1.69 15.96
N ALA A 57 -4.14 -1.70 16.41
CA ALA A 57 -5.30 -2.00 15.58
C ALA A 57 -5.42 -1.00 14.41
N LEU A 58 -5.28 0.31 14.67
CA LEU A 58 -5.26 1.33 13.61
C LEU A 58 -4.16 1.05 12.57
N TRP A 59 -2.96 0.68 13.02
CA TRP A 59 -1.84 0.34 12.14
C TRP A 59 -2.19 -0.85 11.23
N PHE A 60 -2.73 -1.94 11.79
CA PHE A 60 -3.12 -3.12 11.01
C PHE A 60 -4.26 -2.83 10.04
N ALA A 61 -5.27 -2.06 10.46
CA ALA A 61 -6.35 -1.64 9.59
C ALA A 61 -5.81 -0.86 8.39
N MET A 62 -4.93 0.12 8.61
CA MET A 62 -4.32 0.88 7.51
C MET A 62 -3.39 0.04 6.64
N PHE A 63 -2.64 -0.88 7.23
CA PHE A 63 -1.77 -1.80 6.49
C PHE A 63 -2.55 -2.70 5.53
N ALA A 64 -3.79 -3.06 5.87
CA ALA A 64 -4.68 -3.79 4.98
C ALA A 64 -5.39 -2.86 3.98
N LEU A 65 -6.01 -1.79 4.47
CA LEU A 65 -6.87 -0.91 3.68
C LEU A 65 -6.11 -0.14 2.61
N ALA A 66 -4.99 0.49 2.96
CA ALA A 66 -4.32 1.38 2.02
C ALA A 66 -3.75 0.61 0.81
N PRO A 67 -2.94 -0.46 0.97
CA PRO A 67 -2.53 -1.27 -0.17
C PRO A 67 -3.69 -1.98 -0.85
N GLY A 68 -4.68 -2.47 -0.08
CA GLY A 68 -5.82 -3.19 -0.61
C GLY A 68 -6.63 -2.39 -1.63
N PHE A 69 -6.84 -1.09 -1.37
CA PHE A 69 -7.58 -0.22 -2.28
C PHE A 69 -6.67 0.53 -3.27
N PHE A 70 -5.52 1.03 -2.83
CA PHE A 70 -4.76 2.00 -3.62
C PHE A 70 -3.60 1.40 -4.41
N LEU A 71 -3.08 0.23 -4.03
CA LEU A 71 -1.98 -0.40 -4.76
C LEU A 71 -2.35 -0.81 -6.21
N PRO A 72 -3.53 -1.38 -6.48
CA PRO A 72 -3.93 -1.70 -7.85
C PRO A 72 -4.05 -0.45 -8.73
N LEU A 73 -4.56 0.66 -8.18
CA LEU A 73 -4.67 1.93 -8.90
C LEU A 73 -3.30 2.57 -9.11
N GLU A 74 -2.39 2.50 -8.13
CA GLU A 74 -1.00 2.94 -8.28
C GLU A 74 -0.31 2.21 -9.43
N GLN A 75 -0.42 0.87 -9.46
CA GLN A 75 0.20 0.02 -10.48
C GLN A 75 -0.39 0.28 -11.88
N GLU A 76 -1.72 0.43 -11.98
CA GLU A 76 -2.38 0.72 -13.26
C GLU A 76 -2.02 2.11 -13.77
N LEU A 77 -1.98 3.11 -12.90
CA LEU A 77 -1.57 4.46 -13.25
C LEU A 77 -0.14 4.50 -13.76
N SER A 78 0.80 3.88 -13.03
CA SER A 78 2.21 3.78 -13.45
C SER A 78 2.33 3.10 -14.82
N ARG A 79 1.69 1.94 -15.00
CA ARG A 79 1.68 1.21 -16.28
C ARG A 79 1.14 2.06 -17.45
N ALA A 80 0.02 2.76 -17.23
CA ALA A 80 -0.62 3.57 -18.25
C ALA A 80 0.20 4.82 -18.60
N LEU A 81 0.84 5.47 -17.61
CA LEU A 81 1.71 6.61 -17.84
C LEU A 81 2.98 6.19 -18.60
N ALA A 82 3.65 5.12 -18.17
CA ALA A 82 4.84 4.60 -18.84
C ALA A 82 4.55 4.28 -20.33
N HIS A 83 3.40 3.66 -20.62
CA HIS A 83 2.98 3.38 -21.99
C HIS A 83 2.79 4.65 -22.82
N ARG A 84 2.13 5.67 -22.27
CA ARG A 84 1.89 6.95 -22.97
C ARG A 84 3.19 7.72 -23.20
N THR A 85 4.09 7.74 -22.20
CA THR A 85 5.42 8.32 -22.31
C THR A 85 6.22 7.67 -23.44
N ALA A 86 6.16 6.34 -23.59
CA ALA A 86 6.86 5.61 -24.65
C ALA A 86 6.37 5.96 -26.07
N VAL A 87 5.11 6.36 -26.22
CA VAL A 87 4.52 6.76 -27.52
C VAL A 87 4.50 8.30 -27.70
N GLY A 88 5.04 9.06 -26.74
CA GLY A 88 5.10 10.52 -26.78
C GLY A 88 3.77 11.22 -26.48
N GLU A 89 2.80 10.51 -25.88
CA GLU A 89 1.53 11.08 -25.47
C GLU A 89 1.57 11.63 -24.04
N GLY A 90 0.89 12.75 -23.79
CA GLY A 90 0.78 13.31 -22.44
C GLY A 90 -0.08 12.44 -21.49
N GLY A 91 0.30 12.40 -20.20
CA GLY A 91 -0.37 11.59 -19.16
C GLY A 91 -1.57 12.23 -18.46
N ARG A 92 -1.82 13.54 -18.65
CA ARG A 92 -2.85 14.30 -17.91
C ARG A 92 -4.26 13.65 -17.93
N PRO A 93 -4.77 13.12 -19.06
CA PRO A 93 -6.09 12.50 -19.08
C PRO A 93 -6.19 11.23 -18.23
N VAL A 94 -5.08 10.48 -18.11
CA VAL A 94 -5.01 9.27 -17.27
C VAL A 94 -5.02 9.65 -15.81
N VAL A 95 -4.17 10.60 -15.40
CA VAL A 95 -4.12 11.09 -14.01
C VAL A 95 -5.48 11.61 -13.57
N ALA A 96 -6.17 12.39 -14.40
CA ALA A 96 -7.50 12.91 -14.08
C ALA A 96 -8.53 11.80 -13.85
N ARG A 97 -8.53 10.75 -14.68
CA ARG A 97 -9.43 9.59 -14.52
C ARG A 97 -9.13 8.81 -13.24
N VAL A 98 -7.86 8.55 -12.96
CA VAL A 98 -7.44 7.83 -11.74
C VAL A 98 -7.76 8.64 -10.50
N LEU A 99 -7.57 9.97 -10.52
CA LEU A 99 -7.95 10.86 -9.42
C LEU A 99 -9.45 10.84 -9.13
N VAL A 100 -10.30 10.82 -10.17
CA VAL A 100 -11.75 10.67 -10.00
C VAL A 100 -12.08 9.30 -9.39
N LEU A 101 -11.48 8.22 -9.90
CA LEU A 101 -11.72 6.88 -9.39
C LEU A 101 -11.27 6.72 -7.93
N MET A 102 -10.10 7.23 -7.58
CA MET A 102 -9.61 7.25 -6.18
C MET A 102 -10.53 8.06 -5.28
N SER A 103 -11.00 9.22 -5.73
CA SER A 103 -11.96 10.05 -4.98
C SER A 103 -13.27 9.29 -4.72
N ILE A 104 -13.79 8.57 -5.71
CA ILE A 104 -14.99 7.73 -5.56
C ILE A 104 -14.75 6.60 -4.55
N ILE A 105 -13.62 5.89 -4.66
CA ILE A 105 -13.26 4.82 -3.72
C ILE A 105 -13.17 5.37 -2.29
N VAL A 106 -12.48 6.50 -2.10
CA VAL A 106 -12.38 7.16 -0.79
C VAL A 106 -13.76 7.51 -0.26
N ALA A 107 -14.61 8.15 -1.05
CA ALA A 107 -15.96 8.52 -0.64
C ALA A 107 -16.80 7.30 -0.23
N VAL A 108 -16.78 6.23 -1.02
CA VAL A 108 -17.53 5.00 -0.74
C VAL A 108 -17.02 4.32 0.53
N VAL A 109 -15.71 4.13 0.67
CA VAL A 109 -15.13 3.47 1.84
C VAL A 109 -15.36 4.29 3.11
N VAL A 110 -15.19 5.61 3.05
CA VAL A 110 -15.50 6.50 4.18
C VAL A 110 -16.98 6.44 4.53
N ALA A 111 -17.89 6.41 3.55
CA ALA A 111 -19.32 6.26 3.82
C ALA A 111 -19.62 4.93 4.53
N VAL A 112 -19.01 3.82 4.09
CA VAL A 112 -19.14 2.52 4.77
C VAL A 112 -18.61 2.61 6.20
N MET A 113 -17.41 3.16 6.41
CA MET A 113 -16.84 3.35 7.74
C MET A 113 -17.78 4.13 8.67
N LEU A 114 -18.38 5.22 8.17
CA LEU A 114 -19.32 6.04 8.95
C LEU A 114 -20.60 5.27 9.30
N VAL A 115 -21.15 4.50 8.35
CA VAL A 115 -22.33 3.65 8.59
C VAL A 115 -22.02 2.56 9.62
N THR A 116 -20.83 1.96 9.56
CA THR A 116 -20.39 0.92 10.50
C THR A 116 -19.70 1.48 11.76
N SER A 117 -19.70 2.79 11.94
CA SER A 117 -18.90 3.47 12.97
C SER A 117 -19.14 3.00 14.41
N PRO A 118 -20.37 2.76 14.91
CA PRO A 118 -20.54 2.27 16.28
C PRO A 118 -19.94 0.87 16.45
N LEU A 119 -20.18 -0.02 15.49
CA LEU A 119 -19.65 -1.39 15.53
C LEU A 119 -18.12 -1.41 15.49
N VAL A 120 -17.51 -0.65 14.59
CA VAL A 120 -16.05 -0.58 14.47
C VAL A 120 -15.45 0.05 15.73
N THR A 121 -16.06 1.11 16.25
CA THR A 121 -15.54 1.80 17.44
C THR A 121 -15.59 0.89 18.66
N ASP A 122 -16.72 0.22 18.91
CA ASP A 122 -16.90 -0.64 20.08
C ASP A 122 -16.09 -1.93 19.96
N ALA A 123 -16.14 -2.62 18.82
CA ALA A 123 -15.54 -3.95 18.68
C ALA A 123 -14.05 -3.94 18.29
N TYR A 124 -13.57 -2.89 17.60
CA TYR A 124 -12.20 -2.83 17.08
C TYR A 124 -11.32 -1.81 17.81
N PHE A 125 -11.90 -0.72 18.31
CA PHE A 125 -11.18 0.36 19.00
C PHE A 125 -11.54 0.49 20.49
N ASP A 126 -12.22 -0.50 21.07
CA ASP A 126 -12.58 -0.53 22.50
C ASP A 126 -13.30 0.76 22.96
N GLY A 127 -14.23 1.25 22.14
CA GLY A 127 -15.01 2.46 22.40
C GLY A 127 -14.29 3.78 22.09
N GLN A 128 -13.03 3.75 21.62
CA GLN A 128 -12.24 4.96 21.38
C GLN A 128 -12.57 5.63 20.04
N TRP A 129 -13.57 6.51 20.04
CA TRP A 129 -13.99 7.29 18.87
C TRP A 129 -12.86 8.11 18.20
N VAL A 130 -11.84 8.50 18.97
CA VAL A 130 -10.66 9.20 18.44
C VAL A 130 -9.89 8.30 17.45
N MET A 131 -9.78 7.00 17.73
CA MET A 131 -9.10 6.06 16.83
C MET A 131 -9.91 5.80 15.56
N PHE A 132 -11.24 5.75 15.66
CA PHE A 132 -12.11 5.70 14.49
C PHE A 132 -11.95 6.95 13.61
N ALA A 133 -11.96 8.14 14.20
CA ALA A 133 -11.71 9.38 13.47
C ALA A 133 -10.31 9.40 12.82
N ALA A 134 -9.30 8.90 13.53
CA ALA A 134 -7.95 8.75 13.00
C ALA A 134 -7.89 7.78 11.81
N LEU A 135 -8.64 6.68 11.85
CA LEU A 135 -8.75 5.73 10.72
C LEU A 135 -9.32 6.39 9.47
N VAL A 136 -10.45 7.11 9.62
CA VAL A 136 -11.09 7.83 8.50
C VAL A 136 -10.14 8.87 7.91
N ALA A 137 -9.50 9.68 8.77
CA ALA A 137 -8.55 10.69 8.34
C ALA A 137 -7.33 10.07 7.65
N ALA A 138 -6.74 9.04 8.25
CA ALA A 138 -5.57 8.34 7.70
C ALA A 138 -5.89 7.75 6.32
N PHE A 139 -7.03 7.07 6.15
CA PHE A 139 -7.42 6.50 4.87
C PHE A 139 -7.58 7.56 3.78
N ALA A 140 -8.24 8.68 4.08
CA ALA A 140 -8.42 9.79 3.14
C ALA A 140 -7.09 10.47 2.76
N VAL A 141 -6.19 10.65 3.73
CA VAL A 141 -4.88 11.29 3.52
C VAL A 141 -3.91 10.36 2.78
N TYR A 142 -4.07 9.05 2.86
CA TYR A 142 -3.19 8.10 2.16
C TYR A 142 -3.46 8.02 0.65
N ALA A 143 -4.68 8.28 0.19
CA ALA A 143 -5.01 8.26 -1.24
C ALA A 143 -4.06 9.12 -2.12
N PRO A 144 -3.78 10.41 -1.80
CA PRO A 144 -2.85 11.21 -2.59
C PRO A 144 -1.41 10.68 -2.56
N VAL A 145 -0.98 9.97 -1.51
CA VAL A 145 0.36 9.37 -1.45
C VAL A 145 0.53 8.29 -2.53
N PHE A 146 -0.45 7.40 -2.66
CA PHE A 146 -0.45 6.35 -3.70
C PHE A 146 -0.61 6.94 -5.11
N LEU A 147 -1.40 8.01 -5.25
CA LEU A 147 -1.50 8.73 -6.52
C LEU A 147 -0.14 9.32 -6.94
N ALA A 148 0.55 10.00 -6.03
CA ALA A 148 1.86 10.58 -6.28
C ALA A 148 2.90 9.51 -6.63
N ARG A 149 2.88 8.37 -5.93
CA ARG A 149 3.75 7.22 -6.23
C ARG A 149 3.50 6.66 -7.63
N GLY A 150 2.24 6.51 -8.04
CA GLY A 150 1.89 6.07 -9.38
C GLY A 150 2.37 7.03 -10.47
N ILE A 151 2.26 8.34 -10.23
CA ILE A 151 2.78 9.37 -11.15
C ILE A 151 4.31 9.31 -11.27
N CYS A 152 5.03 9.18 -10.15
CA CYS A 152 6.49 9.19 -10.15
C CYS A 152 7.14 7.91 -10.70
N SER A 153 6.38 6.81 -10.80
CA SER A 153 6.88 5.50 -11.22
C SER A 153 6.45 5.09 -12.63
N GLY A 154 5.68 5.92 -13.33
CA GLY A 154 5.19 5.66 -14.70
C GLY A 154 5.89 6.47 -15.77
#